data_AF-A0A933EXJ2-F1
#
_entry.id   AF-A0A933EXJ2-F1
#
_cell.length_a   1.000
_cell.length_b   1.000
_cell.length_c   1.000
_cell.angle_alpha   90.00
_cell.angle_beta   90.00
_cell.angle_gamma   90.00
#
_symmetry.space_group_name_H-M   'P 1'
#
loop_
_entity.id
_entity.type
_entity.pdbx_description
1 polymer ?
#
loop_
_entity_poly.entity_id
_entity_poly.type
_entity_poly.pdbx_seq_one_letter_code
_entity_poly.pdbx_strand_id
1 'polypeptide(L)'
;VEMRPEYPAGHYYLGRFYLLKKQKYEEAIEELKLFKYWIKEGISRVEEAKTKEAQHKNFINASRYIAYVYLEVLNKPAHAVRELEGLVHGMPVDDPEVYYDLGAAYLRDKKRISAYQAFQKALSMNPKEELKKKAEEAIEVIRAYPDEGGYTKPRGW
;
A
#
# COMPACT_ATOMS: atom_id res chain seq x y z
N VAL A 1 -2.35 16.44 26.99
CA VAL A 1 -1.39 17.05 26.05
C VAL A 1 -2.04 17.01 24.69
N GLU A 2 -2.66 18.12 24.26
CA GLU A 2 -3.12 18.25 22.88
C GLU A 2 -1.90 18.24 21.99
N MET A 3 -1.77 17.20 21.15
CA MET A 3 -0.79 17.23 20.08
C MET A 3 -1.18 18.38 19.15
N ARG A 4 -0.21 19.21 18.77
CA ARG A 4 -0.41 20.22 17.75
C ARG A 4 -0.94 19.52 16.49
N PRO A 5 -2.15 19.82 16.01
CA PRO A 5 -2.78 19.13 14.89
C PRO A 5 -1.94 19.16 13.61
N GLU A 6 -0.97 20.07 13.52
CA GLU A 6 -0.15 20.33 12.35
C GLU A 6 1.15 19.53 12.33
N TYR A 7 1.31 18.51 13.19
CA TYR A 7 2.56 17.75 13.31
C TYR A 7 2.52 16.37 12.64
N PRO A 8 3.05 16.21 11.40
CA PRO A 8 2.86 14.97 10.64
C PRO A 8 3.51 13.76 11.32
N ALA A 9 4.71 13.91 11.88
CA ALA A 9 5.43 12.79 12.48
C ALA A 9 4.64 12.18 13.66
N GLY A 10 3.99 13.02 14.48
CA GLY A 10 3.12 12.59 15.58
C GLY A 10 2.00 11.70 15.09
N HIS A 11 1.29 12.12 14.03
CA HIS A 11 0.23 11.34 13.39
C HIS A 11 0.73 10.00 12.82
N TYR A 12 1.91 9.98 12.18
CA TYR A 12 2.50 8.73 11.69
C TYR A 12 2.80 7.73 12.82
N TYR A 13 3.44 8.19 13.89
CA TYR A 13 3.77 7.33 15.03
C TYR A 13 2.53 6.89 15.80
N LEU A 14 1.55 7.78 15.99
CA LEU A 14 0.31 7.48 16.68
C LEU A 14 -0.54 6.47 15.88
N GLY A 15 -0.65 6.65 14.57
CA GLY A 15 -1.31 5.68 13.69
C GLY A 15 -0.67 4.29 13.77
N ARG A 16 0.66 4.22 13.74
CA ARG A 16 1.38 2.94 13.94
C ARG A 16 1.19 2.35 15.34
N PHE A 17 1.15 3.19 16.38
CA PHE A 17 0.90 2.74 17.74
C PHE A 17 -0.50 2.15 17.89
N TYR A 18 -1.51 2.79 17.33
CA TYR A 18 -2.87 2.27 17.31
C TYR A 18 -2.96 0.93 16.58
N LEU A 19 -2.27 0.81 15.44
CA LEU A 19 -2.20 -0.43 14.66
C LEU A 19 -1.50 -1.56 15.41
N LEU A 20 -0.33 -1.31 16.02
CA LEU A 20 0.53 -2.35 16.59
C LEU A 20 0.24 -2.70 18.06
N LYS A 21 -0.27 -1.75 18.85
CA LYS A 21 -0.38 -1.90 20.32
C LYS A 21 -1.80 -1.87 20.84
N LYS A 22 -2.73 -1.24 20.12
CA LYS A 22 -4.09 -1.02 20.60
C LYS A 22 -5.16 -1.69 19.76
N GLN A 23 -4.83 -2.19 18.56
CA GLN A 23 -5.79 -2.75 17.60
C GLN A 23 -6.96 -1.78 17.32
N LYS A 24 -6.64 -0.48 17.33
CA LYS A 24 -7.57 0.64 17.09
C LYS A 24 -7.45 1.04 15.63
N TYR A 25 -8.12 0.27 14.76
CA TYR A 25 -7.83 0.27 13.33
C TYR A 25 -8.35 1.50 12.61
N GLU A 26 -9.54 1.96 12.98
CA GLU A 26 -10.16 3.17 12.49
C GLU A 26 -9.33 4.40 12.91
N GLU A 27 -8.97 4.52 14.19
CA GLU A 27 -8.11 5.61 14.66
C GLU A 27 -6.73 5.56 14.00
N ALA A 28 -6.18 4.36 13.77
CA ALA A 28 -4.94 4.21 13.03
C ALA A 28 -5.04 4.77 11.61
N ILE A 29 -6.14 4.50 10.90
CA ILE A 29 -6.38 5.03 9.55
C ILE A 29 -6.51 6.55 9.59
N GLU A 30 -7.25 7.11 10.55
CA GLU A 30 -7.44 8.56 10.70
C GLU A 30 -6.11 9.28 10.89
N GLU A 31 -5.29 8.81 11.83
CA GLU A 31 -3.97 9.36 12.10
C GLU A 31 -3.05 9.25 10.88
N LEU A 32 -3.00 8.11 10.21
CA LEU A 32 -2.19 7.95 9.00
C LEU A 32 -2.68 8.85 7.84
N LYS A 33 -3.98 9.13 7.76
CA LYS A 33 -4.53 10.08 6.78
C LYS A 33 -4.17 11.52 7.10
N LEU A 34 -4.23 11.92 8.38
CA LEU A 34 -3.78 13.24 8.82
C LEU A 34 -2.30 13.45 8.51
N PHE A 35 -1.46 12.44 8.80
CA PHE A 35 -0.06 12.46 8.39
C PHE A 35 0.10 12.74 6.89
N LYS A 36 -0.58 11.96 6.03
CA LYS A 36 -0.51 12.14 4.58
C LYS A 36 -1.02 13.51 4.12
N TYR A 37 -2.08 14.03 4.74
CA TYR A 37 -2.64 15.34 4.44
C TYR A 37 -1.61 16.44 4.71
N TRP A 38 -1.03 16.49 5.90
CA TRP A 38 -0.08 17.54 6.27
C TRP A 38 1.24 17.48 5.50
N ILE A 39 1.66 16.27 5.09
CA ILE A 39 2.79 16.12 4.16
C ILE A 39 2.48 16.75 2.79
N LYS A 40 1.26 16.56 2.26
CA LYS A 40 0.84 17.16 0.97
C LYS A 40 0.71 18.67 1.05
N GLU A 41 0.17 19.20 2.15
CA GLU A 41 0.02 20.65 2.37
C GLU A 41 1.35 21.39 2.58
N GLY A 42 2.50 20.68 2.55
CA GLY A 42 3.80 21.31 2.67
C GLY A 42 4.10 21.80 4.10
N ILE A 43 3.33 21.37 5.10
CA ILE A 43 3.62 21.55 6.52
C ILE A 43 4.66 20.51 6.96
N SER A 44 5.71 20.37 6.15
CA SER A 44 6.92 19.61 6.45
C SER A 44 8.01 20.49 7.06
N ARG A 45 7.69 21.76 7.39
CA ARG A 45 8.62 22.77 7.91
C ARG A 45 9.13 22.51 9.33
N VAL A 46 8.69 21.46 10.01
CA VAL A 46 9.19 21.10 11.35
C VAL A 46 9.98 19.78 11.27
N GLU A 47 11.26 19.94 10.91
CA GLU A 47 12.49 19.18 11.22
C GLU A 47 12.54 17.65 11.48
N GLU A 48 11.47 16.88 11.67
CA GLU A 48 11.64 15.50 12.18
C GLU A 48 11.78 14.39 11.14
N ALA A 49 11.25 14.58 9.92
CA ALA A 49 11.66 13.75 8.81
C ALA A 49 12.91 14.39 8.20
N LYS A 50 14.06 14.00 8.73
CA LYS A 50 15.39 14.58 8.49
C LYS A 50 15.73 14.87 7.02
N THR A 51 15.06 14.22 6.05
CA THR A 51 15.20 14.46 4.60
C THR A 51 13.89 14.27 3.82
N LYS A 52 13.82 14.79 2.58
CA LYS A 52 12.68 14.60 1.65
C LYS A 52 12.46 13.12 1.32
N GLU A 53 13.54 12.34 1.22
CA GLU A 53 13.50 10.90 0.97
C GLU A 53 12.84 10.15 2.12
N ALA A 54 13.11 10.56 3.37
CA ALA A 54 12.46 9.98 4.55
C ALA A 54 10.95 10.30 4.57
N GLN A 55 10.56 11.52 4.18
CA GLN A 55 9.14 11.91 4.04
C GLN A 55 8.45 11.06 2.98
N HIS A 56 9.09 10.92 1.81
CA HIS A 56 8.60 10.10 0.71
C HIS A 56 8.39 8.65 1.14
N LYS A 57 9.37 8.06 1.81
CA LYS A 57 9.29 6.69 2.33
C LYS A 57 8.20 6.53 3.39
N ASN A 58 8.06 7.47 4.31
CA ASN A 58 7.00 7.40 5.33
C ASN A 58 5.61 7.57 4.71
N PHE A 59 5.45 8.40 3.68
CA PHE A 59 4.20 8.55 2.93
C PHE A 59 3.78 7.25 2.23
N ILE A 60 4.75 6.56 1.61
CA ILE A 60 4.54 5.23 1.03
C ILE A 60 4.10 4.26 2.13
N ASN A 61 4.85 4.16 3.23
CA ASN A 61 4.53 3.24 4.33
C ASN A 61 3.16 3.51 4.96
N ALA A 62 2.78 4.77 5.14
CA ALA A 62 1.48 5.14 5.67
C ALA A 62 0.34 4.64 4.77
N SER A 63 0.48 4.80 3.46
CA SER A 63 -0.50 4.30 2.49
C SER A 63 -0.58 2.77 2.50
N ARG A 64 0.56 2.09 2.61
CA ARG A 64 0.61 0.63 2.73
C ARG A 64 -0.06 0.13 4.02
N TYR A 65 0.17 0.81 5.15
CA TYR A 65 -0.51 0.47 6.41
C TYR A 65 -2.02 0.69 6.33
N ILE A 66 -2.48 1.80 5.74
CA ILE A 66 -3.91 2.04 5.53
C ILE A 66 -4.51 0.93 4.65
N ALA A 67 -3.84 0.59 3.54
CA ALA A 67 -4.28 -0.47 2.64
C ALA A 67 -4.32 -1.83 3.35
N TYR A 68 -3.31 -2.17 4.14
CA TYR A 68 -3.27 -3.39 4.95
C TYR A 68 -4.47 -3.47 5.90
N VAL A 69 -4.79 -2.39 6.63
CA VAL A 69 -5.95 -2.38 7.53
C VAL A 69 -7.25 -2.56 6.75
N TYR A 70 -7.42 -1.86 5.63
CA TYR A 70 -8.59 -2.05 4.77
C TYR A 70 -8.70 -3.49 4.27
N LEU A 71 -7.59 -4.10 3.89
CA LEU A 71 -7.57 -5.42 3.26
C LEU A 71 -7.76 -6.56 4.25
N GLU A 72 -6.96 -6.58 5.32
CA GLU A 72 -6.83 -7.71 6.24
C GLU A 72 -7.73 -7.62 7.46
N VAL A 73 -8.06 -6.40 7.90
CA VAL A 73 -8.85 -6.19 9.12
C VAL A 73 -10.30 -5.90 8.79
N LEU A 74 -10.53 -4.91 7.93
CA LEU A 74 -11.88 -4.42 7.64
C LEU A 74 -12.56 -5.19 6.49
N ASN A 75 -11.83 -6.05 5.78
CA ASN A 75 -12.30 -6.78 4.61
C ASN A 75 -12.94 -5.87 3.54
N LYS A 76 -12.31 -4.71 3.30
CA LYS A 76 -12.69 -3.67 2.33
C LYS A 76 -11.66 -3.57 1.20
N PRO A 77 -11.53 -4.59 0.32
CA PRO A 77 -10.47 -4.63 -0.69
C PRO A 77 -10.53 -3.45 -1.68
N ALA A 78 -11.72 -3.00 -2.09
CA ALA A 78 -11.87 -1.83 -2.95
C ALA A 78 -11.29 -0.53 -2.34
N HIS A 79 -11.30 -0.39 -1.01
CA HIS A 79 -10.68 0.77 -0.33
C HIS A 79 -9.15 0.66 -0.33
N ALA A 80 -8.61 -0.54 -0.14
CA ALA A 80 -7.17 -0.79 -0.24
C ALA A 80 -6.66 -0.53 -1.66
N VAL A 81 -7.39 -0.99 -2.69
CA VAL A 81 -7.08 -0.70 -4.10
C VAL A 81 -7.04 0.81 -4.33
N ARG A 82 -8.08 1.55 -3.94
CA ARG A 82 -8.13 3.01 -4.13
C ARG A 82 -6.96 3.74 -3.46
N GLU A 83 -6.59 3.32 -2.25
CA GLU A 83 -5.48 3.91 -1.49
C GLU A 83 -4.13 3.71 -2.21
N LEU A 84 -3.87 2.49 -2.70
CA LEU A 84 -2.62 2.14 -3.36
C LEU A 84 -2.54 2.67 -4.81
N GLU A 85 -3.64 2.64 -5.57
CA GLU A 85 -3.74 3.31 -6.88
C GLU A 85 -3.47 4.81 -6.74
N GLY A 86 -4.08 5.46 -5.74
CA GLY A 86 -3.86 6.87 -5.46
C GLY A 86 -2.41 7.19 -5.11
N LEU A 87 -1.70 6.26 -4.44
CA LEU A 87 -0.27 6.38 -4.18
C LEU A 87 0.55 6.32 -5.48
N VAL A 88 0.41 5.24 -6.27
CA VAL A 88 1.26 5.01 -7.45
C VAL A 88 0.98 5.99 -8.59
N HIS A 89 -0.23 6.56 -8.67
CA HIS A 89 -0.55 7.63 -9.63
C HIS A 89 -0.10 9.01 -9.14
N GLY A 90 -0.02 9.23 -7.83
CA GLY A 90 0.25 10.54 -7.24
C GLY A 90 1.74 10.87 -7.12
N MET A 91 2.62 9.86 -7.12
CA MET A 91 4.07 10.05 -6.94
C MET A 91 4.87 8.86 -7.48
N PRO A 92 6.16 9.06 -7.80
CA PRO A 92 7.06 7.95 -8.12
C PRO A 92 7.19 6.98 -6.94
N VAL A 93 6.99 5.69 -7.21
CA VAL A 93 7.15 4.62 -6.22
C VAL A 93 8.16 3.60 -6.75
N ASP A 94 9.29 3.52 -6.07
CA ASP A 94 10.36 2.54 -6.31
C ASP A 94 10.45 1.55 -5.14
N ASP A 95 9.34 0.86 -4.87
CA ASP A 95 9.24 -0.17 -3.84
C ASP A 95 8.40 -1.34 -4.39
N PRO A 96 9.00 -2.52 -4.64
CA PRO A 96 8.26 -3.68 -5.13
C PRO A 96 7.15 -4.14 -4.18
N GLU A 97 7.28 -3.88 -2.88
CA GLU A 97 6.26 -4.28 -1.92
C GLU A 97 4.95 -3.50 -2.12
N VAL A 98 4.99 -2.26 -2.63
CA VAL A 98 3.77 -1.50 -2.96
C VAL A 98 2.99 -2.17 -4.08
N TYR A 99 3.68 -2.63 -5.12
CA TYR A 99 3.03 -3.29 -6.25
C TYR A 99 2.53 -4.70 -5.87
N TYR A 100 3.23 -5.39 -4.96
CA TYR A 100 2.72 -6.62 -4.37
C TYR A 100 1.45 -6.37 -3.55
N ASP A 101 1.45 -5.37 -2.66
CA ASP A 101 0.28 -5.02 -1.84
C ASP A 101 -0.91 -4.62 -2.73
N LEU A 102 -0.65 -3.91 -3.83
CA LEU A 102 -1.66 -3.55 -4.82
C LEU A 102 -2.19 -4.79 -5.56
N GLY A 103 -1.32 -5.73 -5.93
CA GLY A 103 -1.71 -7.01 -6.52
C GLY A 103 -2.59 -7.84 -5.58
N ALA A 104 -2.23 -7.91 -4.29
CA ALA A 104 -3.03 -8.59 -3.27
C ALA A 104 -4.40 -7.92 -3.07
N ALA A 105 -4.43 -6.58 -3.05
CA ALA A 105 -5.66 -5.82 -2.96
C ALA A 105 -6.57 -6.06 -4.17
N TYR A 106 -6.03 -6.02 -5.40
CA TYR A 106 -6.78 -6.34 -6.61
C TYR A 106 -7.31 -7.78 -6.60
N LEU A 107 -6.50 -8.75 -6.16
CA LEU A 107 -6.90 -10.15 -6.13
C LEU A 107 -8.09 -10.36 -5.18
N ARG A 108 -8.07 -9.74 -3.99
CA ARG A 108 -9.21 -9.77 -3.05
C ARG A 108 -10.41 -8.97 -3.54
N ASP A 109 -10.19 -7.95 -4.37
CA ASP A 109 -11.26 -7.20 -5.07
C ASP A 109 -11.75 -7.92 -6.34
N LYS A 110 -11.33 -9.17 -6.57
CA LYS A 110 -11.65 -10.00 -7.74
C LYS A 110 -11.22 -9.42 -9.09
N LYS A 111 -10.29 -8.45 -9.09
CA LYS A 111 -9.70 -7.83 -10.28
C LYS A 111 -8.46 -8.60 -10.70
N ARG A 112 -8.62 -9.84 -11.16
CA ARG A 112 -7.49 -10.76 -11.42
C ARG A 112 -6.48 -10.26 -12.45
N ILE A 113 -6.94 -9.62 -13.53
CA ILE A 113 -6.05 -9.07 -14.57
C ILE A 113 -5.15 -7.97 -13.97
N SER A 114 -5.74 -7.05 -13.22
CA SER A 114 -4.99 -5.99 -12.53
C SER A 114 -4.06 -6.56 -11.47
N ALA A 115 -4.49 -7.59 -10.74
CA ALA A 115 -3.65 -8.30 -9.78
C ALA A 115 -2.41 -8.91 -10.45
N TYR A 116 -2.61 -9.63 -11.56
CA TYR A 116 -1.53 -10.23 -12.34
C TYR A 116 -0.51 -9.17 -12.80
N GLN A 117 -0.99 -8.07 -13.37
CA GLN A 117 -0.13 -6.97 -13.82
C GLN A 117 0.66 -6.34 -12.66
N ALA A 118 0.03 -6.13 -11.51
CA ALA A 118 0.68 -5.58 -10.33
C ALA A 118 1.75 -6.54 -9.76
N PHE A 119 1.48 -7.84 -9.68
CA PHE A 119 2.48 -8.83 -9.28
C PHE A 119 3.65 -8.91 -10.27
N GLN A 120 3.38 -8.88 -11.58
CA GLN A 120 4.44 -8.82 -12.60
C GLN A 120 5.30 -7.56 -12.44
N LYS A 121 4.68 -6.42 -12.15
CA LYS A 121 5.39 -5.18 -11.89
C LYS A 121 6.30 -5.31 -10.66
N ALA A 122 5.81 -5.89 -9.57
CA ALA A 122 6.63 -6.17 -8.38
C ALA A 122 7.83 -7.06 -8.71
N LEU A 123 7.64 -8.12 -9.51
CA LEU A 123 8.72 -9.02 -9.95
C LEU A 123 9.75 -8.34 -10.84
N SER A 124 9.33 -7.39 -11.69
CA SER A 124 10.25 -6.64 -12.58
C SER A 124 11.22 -5.71 -11.84
N MET A 125 10.96 -5.43 -10.55
CA MET A 125 11.73 -4.48 -9.74
C MET A 125 12.81 -5.16 -8.88
N ASN A 126 13.24 -6.37 -9.25
CA ASN A 126 14.22 -7.18 -8.52
C ASN A 126 13.91 -7.30 -7.01
N PRO A 127 12.72 -7.81 -6.65
CA PRO A 127 12.33 -7.92 -5.26
C PRO A 127 13.21 -8.93 -4.51
N LYS A 128 13.20 -8.84 -3.18
CA LYS A 128 13.80 -9.87 -2.33
C LYS A 128 13.15 -11.22 -2.59
N GLU A 129 13.92 -12.28 -2.41
CA GLU A 129 13.49 -13.67 -2.70
C GLU A 129 12.15 -14.04 -2.06
N GLU A 130 11.90 -13.61 -0.82
CA GLU A 130 10.63 -13.86 -0.13
C GLU A 130 9.42 -13.20 -0.82
N LEU A 131 9.57 -11.96 -1.28
CA LEU A 131 8.51 -11.26 -1.99
C LEU A 131 8.33 -11.82 -3.41
N LYS A 132 9.44 -12.21 -4.05
CA LYS A 132 9.45 -12.86 -5.35
C LYS A 132 8.60 -14.13 -5.33
N LYS A 133 8.87 -15.05 -4.38
CA LYS A 133 8.11 -16.30 -4.23
C LYS A 133 6.62 -16.04 -4.02
N LYS A 134 6.26 -15.12 -3.12
CA LYS A 134 4.86 -14.76 -2.88
C LYS A 134 4.15 -14.23 -4.12
N ALA A 135 4.83 -13.38 -4.90
CA ALA A 135 4.27 -12.83 -6.13
C ALA A 135 4.11 -13.91 -7.22
N GLU A 136 5.08 -14.83 -7.34
CA GLU A 136 5.01 -15.99 -8.25
C GLU A 136 3.86 -16.93 -7.87
N GLU A 137 3.73 -17.29 -6.59
CA GLU A 137 2.63 -18.10 -6.07
C GLU A 137 1.27 -17.45 -6.36
N ALA A 138 1.14 -16.14 -6.12
CA ALA A 138 -0.09 -15.42 -6.41
C ALA A 138 -0.45 -15.41 -7.90
N ILE A 139 0.56 -15.30 -8.78
CA ILE A 139 0.40 -15.41 -10.23
C ILE A 139 -0.07 -16.81 -10.62
N GLU A 140 0.50 -17.87 -10.05
CA GLU A 140 0.09 -19.24 -10.33
C GLU A 140 -1.35 -19.50 -9.88
N VAL A 141 -1.76 -18.97 -8.73
CA VAL A 141 -3.16 -18.99 -8.29
C VAL A 141 -4.08 -18.28 -9.28
N ILE A 142 -3.68 -17.12 -9.81
CA ILE A 142 -4.48 -16.41 -10.82
C ILE A 142 -4.60 -17.25 -12.11
N ARG A 143 -3.52 -17.90 -12.53
CA ARG A 143 -3.48 -18.74 -13.74
C ARG A 143 -4.29 -20.02 -13.61
N ALA A 144 -4.30 -20.64 -12.44
CA ALA A 144 -5.06 -21.86 -12.17
C ALA A 144 -6.58 -21.61 -12.13
N TYR A 145 -6.99 -20.39 -11.76
CA TYR A 145 -8.39 -20.00 -11.65
C TYR A 145 -8.68 -18.75 -12.50
N PRO A 146 -8.61 -18.85 -13.84
CA PRO A 146 -8.97 -17.74 -14.71
C PRO A 146 -10.47 -17.47 -14.61
N ASP A 147 -10.87 -16.20 -14.64
CA ASP A 147 -12.30 -15.86 -14.69
C ASP A 147 -12.93 -16.47 -15.95
N GLU A 148 -14.19 -16.90 -15.87
CA GLU A 148 -14.99 -17.34 -17.01
C GLU A 148 -15.10 -16.18 -18.03
N GLY A 149 -14.15 -16.11 -18.95
CA GLY A 149 -14.07 -15.10 -20.02
C GLY A 149 -12.80 -14.23 -20.06
N GLY A 150 -11.80 -14.42 -19.18
CA GLY A 150 -10.81 -13.36 -18.93
C GLY A 150 -9.31 -13.63 -19.12
N TYR A 151 -8.83 -14.87 -19.23
CA TYR A 151 -7.39 -15.11 -19.39
C TYR A 151 -7.09 -16.10 -20.53
N THR A 152 -6.86 -15.56 -21.73
CA THR A 152 -6.09 -16.26 -22.75
C THR A 152 -4.62 -15.97 -22.53
N LYS A 153 -3.82 -16.99 -22.19
CA LYS A 153 -2.36 -16.90 -22.17
C LYS A 153 -1.88 -16.20 -23.44
N PRO A 154 -1.11 -15.10 -23.38
CA PRO A 154 -0.50 -14.53 -24.58
C PRO A 154 0.30 -15.62 -25.29
N ARG A 155 0.01 -15.88 -26.56
CA ARG A 155 0.84 -16.75 -27.39
C ARG A 155 2.21 -16.08 -27.53
N GLY A 156 3.23 -16.66 -26.91
CA GLY A 156 4.63 -16.24 -27.05
C GLY A 156 5.24 -15.72 -25.75
N TRP A 157 5.74 -16.65 -24.94
CA TRP A 157 6.92 -16.49 -24.09
C TRP A 157 7.71 -17.78 -24.23
#